data_AF-A0A966TPY5-F1
#
_entry.id   AF-A0A966TPY5-F1
#
_cell.length_a   1.000
_cell.length_b   1.000
_cell.length_c   1.000
_cell.angle_alpha   90.00
_cell.angle_beta   90.00
_cell.angle_gamma   90.00
#
_symmetry.space_group_name_H-M   'P 1'
#
loop_
_entity.id
_entity.type
_entity.pdbx_description
1 polymer ?
#
loop_
_entity_poly.entity_id
_entity_poly.type
_entity_poly.pdbx_seq_one_letter_code
_entity_poly.pdbx_strand_id
1 'polypeptide(L)'
;GTASQVGTITCTSSATAYNTSSDYRLKENVVPLTGAADRLNQLQVHRFNFIADPDKTVDGFIAHQAQAVVPECVTGTKDEVDADGNPVYQGIDQSKLVPLLTAALQEAIGRIETLEAEVAVLKGA
;
A
#
# COMPACT_ATOMS: atom_id res chain seq x y z
N GLY A 1 -18.70 -7.55 -24.11
CA GLY A 1 -19.44 -6.60 -23.25
C GLY A 1 -18.79 -5.24 -23.36
N THR A 2 -19.57 -4.16 -23.28
CA THR A 2 -19.04 -2.80 -23.25
C THR A 2 -18.36 -2.57 -21.91
N ALA A 3 -17.03 -2.46 -21.89
CA ALA A 3 -16.30 -2.08 -20.68
C ALA A 3 -16.69 -0.64 -20.31
N SER A 4 -17.20 -0.44 -19.10
CA SER A 4 -17.33 0.91 -18.54
C SER A 4 -15.94 1.47 -18.27
N GLN A 5 -15.73 2.77 -18.50
CA GLN A 5 -14.46 3.42 -18.21
C GLN A 5 -14.22 3.44 -16.69
N VAL A 6 -13.15 2.80 -16.22
CA VAL A 6 -12.82 2.67 -14.78
C VAL A 6 -11.67 3.58 -14.32
N GLY A 7 -11.08 4.34 -15.24
CA GLY A 7 -9.99 5.27 -14.96
C GLY A 7 -9.36 5.86 -16.22
N THR A 8 -8.39 6.74 -16.03
CA THR A 8 -7.60 7.37 -17.10
C THR A 8 -6.14 7.56 -16.66
N ILE A 9 -5.23 7.52 -17.63
CA ILE A 9 -3.86 8.01 -17.46
C ILE A 9 -3.76 9.31 -18.26
N THR A 10 -3.38 10.39 -17.60
CA THR A 10 -3.18 11.69 -18.26
C THR A 10 -1.74 12.12 -18.09
N CYS A 11 -1.08 12.48 -19.20
CA CYS A 11 0.29 12.95 -19.20
C CYS A 11 0.34 14.42 -19.63
N THR A 12 1.16 15.21 -18.95
CA THR A 12 1.60 16.53 -19.40
C THR A 12 3.06 16.46 -19.82
N SER A 13 3.67 17.61 -20.14
CA SER A 13 5.11 17.68 -20.40
C SER A 13 5.99 17.34 -19.20
N SER A 14 5.46 17.41 -17.97
CA SER A 14 6.24 17.26 -16.74
C SER A 14 5.63 16.34 -15.68
N ALA A 15 4.44 15.78 -15.93
CA ALA A 15 3.73 14.96 -14.95
C ALA A 15 2.90 13.85 -15.60
N THR A 16 2.67 12.78 -14.85
CA THR A 16 1.72 11.70 -15.18
C THR A 16 0.77 11.54 -14.01
N ALA A 17 -0.53 11.49 -14.28
CA ALA A 17 -1.56 11.22 -13.27
C ALA A 17 -2.30 9.91 -13.58
N TYR A 18 -2.46 9.09 -12.55
CA TYR A 18 -3.19 7.83 -12.60
C TYR A 18 -4.53 8.00 -11.88
N ASN A 19 -5.60 8.17 -12.64
CA ASN A 19 -6.93 8.43 -12.11
C ASN A 19 -7.75 7.14 -12.09
N THR A 20 -8.10 6.65 -10.91
CA THR A 20 -8.99 5.50 -10.73
C THR A 20 -10.35 5.97 -10.25
N SER A 21 -11.44 5.45 -10.86
CA SER A 21 -12.81 5.74 -10.41
C SER A 21 -13.02 5.34 -8.94
N SER A 22 -13.60 6.24 -8.14
CA SER A 22 -13.72 6.07 -6.67
C SER A 22 -14.96 6.77 -6.08
N ASP A 23 -15.98 7.01 -6.89
CA ASP A 23 -17.24 7.64 -6.47
C ASP A 23 -18.07 6.70 -5.58
N TYR A 24 -18.80 7.24 -4.59
CA TYR A 24 -19.62 6.43 -3.69
C TYR A 24 -20.72 5.65 -4.42
N ARG A 25 -21.21 6.14 -5.57
CA ARG A 25 -22.22 5.47 -6.40
C ARG A 25 -21.68 4.22 -7.10
N LEU A 26 -20.37 4.04 -7.12
CA LEU A 26 -19.68 2.86 -7.66
C LEU A 26 -19.29 1.86 -6.57
N LYS A 27 -19.70 2.11 -5.31
CA LYS A 27 -19.30 1.32 -4.15
C LYS A 27 -20.54 0.83 -3.40
N GLU A 28 -20.43 -0.35 -2.85
CA GLU A 28 -21.42 -0.95 -1.96
C GLU A 28 -20.72 -1.45 -0.69
N ASN A 29 -21.48 -1.68 0.38
CA ASN A 29 -20.97 -2.25 1.64
C ASN A 29 -19.80 -1.47 2.24
N VAL A 30 -19.86 -0.13 2.18
CA VAL A 30 -18.79 0.75 2.70
C VAL A 30 -18.81 0.75 4.22
N VAL A 31 -17.78 0.13 4.81
CA VAL A 31 -17.55 0.10 6.26
C VAL A 31 -16.16 0.66 6.58
N PRO A 32 -15.95 1.28 7.76
CA PRO A 32 -14.61 1.73 8.18
C PRO A 32 -13.61 0.57 8.24
N LEU A 33 -12.37 0.82 7.81
CA LEU A 33 -11.28 -0.14 7.98
C LEU A 33 -10.83 -0.12 9.45
N THR A 34 -10.83 -1.29 10.08
CA THR A 34 -10.40 -1.49 11.47
C THR A 34 -9.35 -2.59 11.54
N GLY A 35 -8.50 -2.58 12.57
CA GLY A 35 -7.35 -3.49 12.68
C GLY A 35 -6.25 -3.15 11.68
N ALA A 36 -6.23 -1.91 11.19
CA ALA A 36 -5.31 -1.46 10.16
C ALA A 36 -3.87 -1.42 10.67
N ALA A 37 -3.65 -0.98 11.91
CA ALA A 37 -2.32 -0.95 12.52
C ALA A 37 -1.72 -2.36 12.65
N ASP A 38 -2.51 -3.34 13.06
CA ASP A 38 -2.06 -4.74 13.20
C ASP A 38 -1.70 -5.34 11.83
N ARG A 39 -2.53 -5.10 10.80
CA ARG A 39 -2.21 -5.51 9.43
C ARG A 39 -0.98 -4.78 8.89
N LEU A 40 -0.85 -3.48 9.14
CA LEU A 40 0.31 -2.69 8.72
C LEU A 40 1.62 -3.24 9.31
N ASN A 41 1.61 -3.61 10.59
CA ASN A 41 2.78 -4.15 11.29
C ASN A 41 3.29 -5.49 10.73
N GLN A 42 2.50 -6.17 9.89
CA GLN A 42 2.93 -7.39 9.20
C GLN A 42 3.75 -7.09 7.93
N LEU A 43 3.71 -5.85 7.42
CA LEU A 43 4.50 -5.45 6.25
C LEU A 43 5.98 -5.35 6.61
N GLN A 44 6.83 -5.94 5.76
CA GLN A 44 8.27 -5.85 5.88
C GLN A 44 8.81 -4.78 4.93
N VAL A 45 9.36 -3.71 5.50
CA VAL A 45 10.05 -2.66 4.76
C VAL A 45 11.54 -2.96 4.77
N HIS A 46 12.16 -2.91 3.60
CA HIS A 46 13.57 -3.23 3.41
C HIS A 46 14.31 -2.07 2.78
N ARG A 47 15.59 -1.94 3.14
CA ARG A 47 16.56 -1.11 2.43
C ARG A 47 17.39 -1.98 1.51
N PHE A 48 17.43 -1.67 0.22
CA PHE A 48 18.13 -2.49 -0.78
C PHE A 48 18.68 -1.66 -1.94
N ASN A 49 19.52 -2.29 -2.75
CA ASN A 49 20.00 -1.77 -4.03
C ASN A 49 19.53 -2.72 -5.14
N PHE A 50 19.25 -2.20 -6.32
CA PHE A 50 18.95 -3.07 -7.47
C PHE A 50 20.26 -3.68 -7.97
N ILE A 51 20.21 -4.93 -8.47
CA ILE A 51 21.39 -5.59 -9.06
C ILE A 51 21.94 -4.75 -10.24
N ALA A 52 21.05 -4.10 -10.99
CA ALA A 52 21.42 -3.23 -12.10
C ALA A 52 21.99 -1.86 -11.68
N ASP A 53 21.81 -1.45 -10.42
CA ASP A 53 22.27 -0.17 -9.87
C ASP A 53 22.77 -0.37 -8.43
N PRO A 54 23.95 -1.01 -8.25
CA PRO A 54 24.45 -1.44 -6.96
C PRO A 54 24.86 -0.29 -6.05
N ASP A 55 25.08 0.90 -6.58
CA ASP A 55 25.55 2.07 -5.81
C ASP A 55 24.39 2.92 -5.27
N LYS A 56 23.16 2.68 -5.74
CA LYS A 56 21.97 3.42 -5.32
C LYS A 56 21.08 2.60 -4.40
N THR A 57 21.08 2.98 -3.12
CA THR A 57 20.19 2.38 -2.12
C THR A 57 18.84 3.07 -2.12
N VAL A 58 17.78 2.28 -2.03
CA VAL A 58 16.39 2.73 -1.89
C VAL A 58 15.69 1.92 -0.79
N ASP A 59 14.60 2.48 -0.26
CA ASP A 59 13.72 1.80 0.67
C ASP A 59 12.47 1.32 -0.08
N GLY A 60 12.00 0.12 0.23
CA GLY A 60 10.83 -0.45 -0.43
C GLY A 60 10.42 -1.81 0.12
N PHE A 61 9.76 -2.60 -0.73
CA PHE A 61 9.18 -3.88 -0.37
C PHE A 61 9.65 -4.98 -1.32
N ILE A 62 9.71 -6.21 -0.82
CA ILE A 62 9.79 -7.40 -1.67
C ILE A 62 8.36 -7.81 -2.02
N ALA A 63 8.04 -7.88 -3.32
CA ALA A 63 6.68 -7.99 -3.83
C ALA A 63 5.87 -9.12 -3.17
N HIS A 64 6.33 -10.38 -3.22
CA HIS A 64 5.58 -11.50 -2.61
C HIS A 64 5.37 -11.37 -1.10
N GLN A 65 6.23 -10.67 -0.37
CA GLN A 65 6.04 -10.42 1.07
C GLN A 65 4.93 -9.39 1.30
N ALA A 66 4.92 -8.30 0.53
CA ALA A 66 3.84 -7.32 0.56
C ALA A 66 2.51 -7.94 0.11
N GLN A 67 2.53 -8.81 -0.90
CA GLN A 67 1.37 -9.51 -1.44
C GLN A 67 0.66 -10.37 -0.38
N ALA A 68 1.41 -10.97 0.56
CA ALA A 68 0.83 -11.77 1.65
C ALA A 68 -0.03 -10.93 2.62
N VAL A 69 0.21 -9.62 2.69
CA VAL A 69 -0.51 -8.71 3.60
C VAL A 69 -1.52 -7.84 2.85
N VAL A 70 -1.14 -7.32 1.67
CA VAL A 70 -1.96 -6.47 0.80
C VAL A 70 -1.92 -7.03 -0.63
N PRO A 71 -2.70 -8.08 -0.93
CA PRO A 71 -2.64 -8.75 -2.23
C PRO A 71 -2.86 -7.81 -3.42
N GLU A 72 -3.72 -6.81 -3.26
CA GLU A 72 -4.07 -5.83 -4.29
C GLU A 72 -2.93 -4.87 -4.65
N CYS A 73 -1.85 -4.79 -3.86
CA CYS A 73 -0.71 -3.95 -4.15
C CYS A 73 0.31 -4.61 -5.09
N VAL A 74 0.19 -5.91 -5.38
CA VAL A 74 1.16 -6.66 -6.19
C VAL A 74 0.50 -7.28 -7.42
N THR A 75 1.21 -7.23 -8.54
CA THR A 75 0.82 -7.89 -9.78
C THR A 75 1.84 -8.95 -10.19
N GLY A 76 1.38 -9.99 -10.89
CA GLY A 76 2.20 -11.13 -11.29
C GLY A 76 2.35 -12.21 -10.21
N THR A 77 2.90 -13.35 -10.61
CA THR A 77 3.06 -14.53 -9.75
C THR A 77 4.51 -14.64 -9.25
N LYS A 78 4.70 -15.08 -8.00
CA LYS A 78 6.03 -15.32 -7.44
C LYS A 78 6.75 -16.42 -8.24
N ASP A 79 8.01 -16.17 -8.59
CA ASP A 79 8.89 -17.09 -9.33
C ASP A 79 8.35 -17.52 -10.72
N GLU A 80 7.46 -16.71 -11.31
CA GLU A 80 6.95 -16.97 -12.65
C GLU A 80 8.08 -16.92 -13.68
N VAL A 81 8.02 -17.82 -14.66
CA VAL A 81 8.93 -17.87 -15.80
C VAL A 81 8.13 -17.95 -17.09
N ASP A 82 8.65 -17.38 -18.16
CA ASP A 82 8.05 -17.48 -19.49
C ASP A 82 8.37 -18.83 -20.17
N ALA A 83 7.91 -19.00 -21.41
CA ALA A 83 8.11 -20.24 -22.18
C ALA A 83 9.58 -20.58 -22.46
N ASP A 84 10.46 -19.58 -22.40
CA ASP A 84 11.90 -19.71 -22.65
C ASP A 84 12.70 -19.86 -21.33
N GLY A 85 12.01 -19.88 -20.18
CA GLY A 85 12.60 -20.01 -18.85
C GLY A 85 13.14 -18.71 -18.28
N ASN A 86 12.84 -17.56 -18.87
CA ASN A 86 13.24 -16.27 -18.33
C ASN A 86 12.28 -15.84 -17.21
N PRO A 87 12.77 -15.17 -16.16
CA PRO A 87 11.92 -14.71 -15.06
C PRO A 87 10.92 -13.63 -15.51
N VAL A 88 9.67 -13.82 -15.11
CA VAL A 88 8.60 -12.81 -15.19
C VAL A 88 8.46 -12.19 -13.81
N TYR A 89 8.99 -10.97 -13.65
CA TYR A 89 9.05 -10.31 -12.35
C TYR A 89 7.70 -9.77 -11.88
N GLN A 90 7.43 -9.91 -10.58
CA GLN A 90 6.30 -9.26 -9.94
C GLN A 90 6.46 -7.73 -9.91
N GLY A 91 5.34 -7.03 -10.06
CA GLY A 91 5.24 -5.57 -9.90
C GLY A 91 4.59 -5.21 -8.57
N ILE A 92 4.84 -3.99 -8.08
CA ILE A 92 4.17 -3.44 -6.90
C ILE A 92 3.64 -2.02 -7.17
N ASP A 93 2.38 -1.78 -6.82
CA ASP A 93 1.74 -0.46 -6.77
C ASP A 93 1.63 -0.02 -5.31
N GLN A 94 2.59 0.81 -4.88
CA GLN A 94 2.64 1.32 -3.51
C GLN A 94 1.45 2.23 -3.17
N SER A 95 0.76 2.81 -4.17
CA SER A 95 -0.42 3.63 -3.90
C SER A 95 -1.55 2.83 -3.25
N LYS A 96 -1.59 1.51 -3.46
CA LYS A 96 -2.55 0.60 -2.83
C LYS A 96 -2.32 0.41 -1.33
N LEU A 97 -1.14 0.78 -0.81
CA LEU A 97 -0.86 0.77 0.63
C LEU A 97 -1.40 2.01 1.34
N VAL A 98 -1.71 3.09 0.62
CA VAL A 98 -2.11 4.38 1.22
C VAL A 98 -3.35 4.26 2.10
N PRO A 99 -4.46 3.59 1.70
CA PRO A 99 -5.63 3.46 2.57
C PRO A 99 -5.33 2.71 3.89
N LEU A 100 -4.49 1.68 3.83
CA LEU A 100 -4.06 0.93 5.01
C LEU A 100 -3.21 1.80 5.94
N LEU A 101 -2.23 2.53 5.39
CA LEU A 101 -1.40 3.47 6.13
C LEU A 101 -2.24 4.58 6.79
N THR A 102 -3.21 5.13 6.08
CA THR A 102 -4.12 6.16 6.62
C THR A 102 -4.91 5.64 7.81
N ALA A 103 -5.56 4.49 7.68
CA ALA A 103 -6.35 3.92 8.77
C ALA A 103 -5.46 3.54 9.98
N ALA A 104 -4.29 2.96 9.74
CA ALA A 104 -3.33 2.63 10.79
C ALA A 104 -2.85 3.87 11.56
N LEU A 105 -2.60 4.98 10.85
CA LEU A 105 -2.22 6.25 11.47
C LEU A 105 -3.37 6.84 12.30
N GLN A 106 -4.61 6.77 11.81
CA GLN A 106 -5.79 7.21 12.56
C GLN A 106 -5.97 6.40 13.85
N GLU A 107 -5.81 5.07 13.79
CA GLU A 107 -5.83 4.20 14.97
C GLU A 107 -4.70 4.57 15.95
N ALA A 108 -3.50 4.81 15.45
CA ALA A 108 -2.36 5.21 16.28
C ALA A 108 -2.59 6.56 16.98
N ILE A 109 -3.11 7.56 16.26
CA ILE A 109 -3.44 8.89 16.82
C ILE A 109 -4.48 8.74 17.93
N GLY A 110 -5.57 8.00 17.71
CA GLY A 110 -6.59 7.80 18.75
C GLY A 110 -6.05 7.11 20.01
N ARG A 111 -5.12 6.16 19.86
CA ARG A 111 -4.42 5.53 20.99
C ARG A 111 -3.53 6.52 21.73
N ILE A 112 -2.81 7.38 21.01
CA ILE A 112 -1.95 8.42 21.61
C ILE A 112 -2.80 9.40 22.43
N GLU A 113 -3.90 9.91 21.87
CA GLU A 113 -4.79 10.85 22.58
C GLU A 113 -5.35 10.23 23.87
N THR A 114 -5.72 8.95 23.82
CA THR A 114 -6.19 8.20 25.01
C THR A 114 -5.09 8.11 26.07
N LEU A 115 -3.88 7.71 25.67
CA LEU A 115 -2.75 7.57 26.59
C LEU A 115 -2.31 8.92 27.18
N GLU A 116 -2.34 9.99 26.39
CA GLU A 116 -2.02 11.34 26.87
C GLU A 116 -3.03 11.81 27.93
N ALA A 117 -4.32 11.53 27.74
CA ALA A 117 -5.36 11.83 28.72
C ALA A 117 -5.15 11.04 30.04
N GLU A 118 -4.86 9.74 29.94
CA GLU A 118 -4.56 8.90 31.10
C GLU A 118 -3.33 9.39 31.87
N VAL A 119 -2.25 9.71 31.16
CA VAL A 119 -1.02 10.23 31.75
C VAL A 119 -1.26 11.57 32.44
N ALA A 120 -2.11 12.44 31.88
CA ALA A 120 -2.47 13.71 32.51
C ALA A 120 -3.20 13.49 33.84
N VAL A 121 -4.14 12.53 33.90
CA VAL A 121 -4.84 12.15 35.13
C VAL A 121 -3.85 11.58 36.16
N LEU A 122 -2.98 10.66 35.75
CA LEU A 122 -2.01 10.01 36.64
C LEU A 122 -0.95 10.98 37.19
N LYS A 123 -0.55 12.00 36.42
CA LYS A 123 0.42 13.01 36.87
C LYS A 123 -0.21 14.13 37.71
N GLY A 124 -1.52 14.31 37.60
CA GLY A 124 -2.28 15.29 38.39
C GLY A 124 -2.87 14.73 39.69
N ALA A 125 -2.73 13.41 39.92
CA ALA A 125 -3.11 12.69 41.14
C ALA A 125 -1.94 12.56 42.13
#